data_AF-A0A7T5RB33-F1
#
_entry.id   AF-A0A7T5RB33-F1
#
_cell.length_a   1.000
_cell.length_b   1.000
_cell.length_c   1.000
_cell.angle_alpha   90.00
_cell.angle_beta   90.00
_cell.angle_gamma   90.00
#
_symmetry.space_group_name_H-M   'P 1'
#
loop_
_entity.id
_entity.type
_entity.pdbx_description
1 polymer ?
#
loop_
_entity_poly.entity_id
_entity_poly.type
_entity_poly.pdbx_seq_one_letter_code
_entity_poly.pdbx_strand_id
1 'polypeptide(L)'
;MFHRSRTNRPFSRPFGQRRFSGPSRKRWQFDMSMLVKKAENIVEDSYQPKNTFDNFLINQTIKQNIKTLGYSRPTPIQDQAIPELLKGHDVVGIANTGTGKTAAFLIPLLNKIILDNSQKVLIVAPTRELAVQIEDDFKALARNTQIFSVLCIGGASIHKQIYALRRNHNVVIGTPGRLKDLNMQRKLNFALFNNIVLDEVDRMLDMGFINDVKLIISHLPNARQSLFFSATISKDAQGIIHTFLKNPLTISVKTQDTAVNVDQDVVKTNGRLKIDVLHDLLIQKGFDKVLLFGRTKWGIEKLAKQLSFKGFKVAAIHGNKRQNQRQRALDAFKQNKVNILLATDIASRGLDINNVTHVINYDLPESYEDYIHRIGRTGRANKKGVALSLID
;
A
#
# COMPACT_ATOMS: atom_id res chain seq x y z
N MET A 1 -40.93 -49.28 -66.11
CA MET A 1 -40.24 -50.58 -66.17
C MET A 1 -39.01 -50.55 -65.28
N PHE A 2 -38.60 -51.73 -64.81
CA PHE A 2 -37.33 -52.10 -64.18
C PHE A 2 -36.09 -51.52 -64.94
N HIS A 3 -34.88 -51.34 -64.37
CA HIS A 3 -34.21 -52.10 -63.30
C HIS A 3 -33.05 -51.34 -62.61
N ARG A 4 -32.55 -51.95 -61.52
CA ARG A 4 -31.31 -51.67 -60.73
C ARG A 4 -30.07 -51.54 -61.65
N SER A 5 -28.95 -50.90 -61.32
CA SER A 5 -28.13 -50.92 -60.08
C SER A 5 -27.01 -49.83 -60.20
N ARG A 6 -25.99 -49.63 -59.35
CA ARG A 6 -25.36 -50.32 -58.18
C ARG A 6 -24.97 -49.27 -57.11
N THR A 7 -24.60 -49.71 -55.90
CA THR A 7 -24.14 -48.86 -54.78
C THR A 7 -22.63 -48.96 -54.55
N ASN A 8 -21.97 -47.85 -54.18
CA ASN A 8 -20.62 -47.86 -53.61
C ASN A 8 -20.68 -47.46 -52.11
N ARG A 9 -20.14 -48.29 -51.21
CA ARG A 9 -19.86 -47.92 -49.80
C ARG A 9 -18.40 -47.49 -49.68
N PRO A 10 -18.06 -46.61 -48.72
CA PRO A 10 -17.22 -47.12 -47.64
C PRO A 10 -17.64 -46.68 -46.21
N PHE A 11 -17.31 -47.56 -45.25
CA PHE A 11 -16.98 -47.32 -43.84
C PHE A 11 -17.83 -46.38 -42.96
N SER A 12 -18.65 -47.00 -42.11
CA SER A 12 -19.10 -46.45 -40.84
C SER A 12 -17.95 -46.35 -39.81
N ARG A 13 -17.78 -45.18 -39.18
CA ARG A 13 -17.01 -45.02 -37.94
C ARG A 13 -17.99 -44.87 -36.75
N PRO A 14 -17.70 -45.45 -35.58
CA PRO A 14 -18.57 -45.31 -34.41
C PRO A 14 -18.49 -43.89 -33.82
N PHE A 15 -19.62 -43.38 -33.33
CA PHE A 15 -19.70 -42.11 -32.61
C PHE A 15 -18.92 -42.19 -31.30
N GLY A 16 -17.75 -41.57 -31.25
CA GLY A 16 -16.99 -41.41 -30.01
C GLY A 16 -17.71 -40.48 -29.04
N GLN A 17 -18.06 -40.99 -27.86
CA GLN A 17 -18.60 -40.17 -26.77
C GLN A 17 -17.61 -39.06 -26.41
N ARG A 18 -17.99 -37.80 -26.62
CA ARG A 18 -17.26 -36.65 -26.08
C ARG A 18 -17.41 -36.66 -24.56
N ARG A 19 -16.40 -37.17 -23.85
CA ARG A 19 -16.25 -36.95 -22.42
C ARG A 19 -16.15 -35.45 -22.17
N PHE A 20 -17.19 -34.86 -21.59
CA PHE A 20 -17.08 -33.52 -21.00
C PHE A 20 -16.07 -33.59 -19.86
N SER A 21 -14.92 -32.95 -20.05
CA SER A 21 -14.02 -32.64 -18.94
C SER A 21 -14.75 -31.69 -17.99
N GLY A 22 -14.91 -32.11 -16.73
CA GLY A 22 -15.45 -31.26 -15.69
C GLY A 22 -14.58 -29.99 -15.47
N PRO A 23 -15.10 -28.98 -14.76
CA PRO A 23 -14.35 -27.75 -14.51
C PRO A 23 -13.01 -28.10 -13.85
N SER A 24 -11.90 -27.60 -14.39
CA SER A 24 -10.60 -27.81 -13.77
C SER A 24 -10.63 -27.25 -12.35
N ARG A 25 -10.33 -28.09 -11.34
CA ARG A 25 -10.13 -27.62 -9.97
C ARG A 25 -9.09 -26.52 -10.02
N LYS A 26 -9.48 -25.29 -9.67
CA LYS A 26 -8.57 -24.13 -9.60
C LYS A 26 -7.43 -24.48 -8.65
N ARG A 27 -6.26 -24.78 -9.22
CA ARG A 27 -5.06 -25.11 -8.47
C ARG A 27 -4.48 -23.80 -7.97
N TRP A 28 -4.60 -23.54 -6.68
CA TRP A 28 -4.01 -22.38 -6.03
C TRP A 28 -2.48 -22.41 -6.19
N GLN A 29 -1.85 -21.24 -6.27
CA GLN A 29 -0.40 -21.14 -6.51
C GLN A 29 0.44 -21.46 -5.26
N PHE A 30 -0.20 -21.63 -4.10
CA PHE A 30 0.43 -21.92 -2.81
C PHE A 30 -0.41 -22.96 -2.04
N ASP A 31 0.22 -23.62 -1.07
CA ASP A 31 -0.43 -24.66 -0.24
C ASP A 31 -1.34 -24.03 0.83
N MET A 32 -2.50 -24.63 1.08
CA MET A 32 -3.44 -24.20 2.11
C MET A 32 -2.89 -24.42 3.53
N SER A 33 -1.93 -25.32 3.72
CA SER A 33 -1.24 -25.49 5.01
C SER A 33 -0.59 -24.18 5.50
N MET A 34 -0.14 -23.32 4.57
CA MET A 34 0.48 -22.02 4.86
C MET A 34 -0.50 -20.96 5.38
N LEU A 35 -1.80 -21.24 5.41
CA LEU A 35 -2.85 -20.35 5.92
C LEU A 35 -3.20 -20.58 7.40
N VAL A 36 -2.56 -21.56 8.06
CA VAL A 36 -2.77 -21.89 9.47
C VAL A 36 -1.46 -21.70 10.23
N LYS A 37 -1.39 -20.65 11.06
CA LYS A 37 -0.22 -20.34 11.89
C LYS A 37 -0.63 -19.56 13.13
N LYS A 38 -0.30 -20.06 14.32
CA LYS A 38 -0.53 -19.34 15.58
C LYS A 38 0.46 -18.17 15.74
N ALA A 39 -0.01 -17.07 16.31
CA ALA A 39 0.84 -15.91 16.62
C ALA A 39 1.89 -16.28 17.70
N GLU A 40 3.15 -16.01 17.42
CA GLU A 40 4.27 -16.30 18.32
C GLU A 40 4.43 -15.16 19.34
N ASN A 41 4.60 -15.49 20.62
CA ASN A 41 4.93 -14.51 21.67
C ASN A 41 6.43 -14.20 21.63
N ILE A 42 6.90 -13.48 20.60
CA ILE A 42 8.28 -13.01 20.60
C ILE A 42 8.36 -11.70 21.38
N VAL A 43 9.16 -11.69 22.45
CA VAL A 43 9.52 -10.47 23.17
C VAL A 43 10.37 -9.63 22.23
N GLU A 44 9.93 -8.42 21.89
CA GLU A 44 10.78 -7.47 21.16
C GLU A 44 12.00 -7.13 22.01
N ASP A 45 13.21 -7.34 21.48
CA ASP A 45 14.38 -6.61 21.93
C ASP A 45 14.10 -5.13 21.71
N SER A 46 13.82 -4.41 22.81
CA SER A 46 13.41 -3.01 22.75
C SER A 46 14.57 -2.17 22.21
N TYR A 47 14.53 -1.84 20.92
CA TYR A 47 15.54 -1.00 20.28
C TYR A 47 15.71 0.30 21.07
N GLN A 48 16.90 0.49 21.65
CA GLN A 48 17.23 1.75 22.30
C GLN A 48 17.80 2.71 21.26
N PRO A 49 17.11 3.81 20.94
CA PRO A 49 17.60 4.79 19.98
C PRO A 49 18.85 5.48 20.53
N LYS A 50 19.84 5.69 19.67
CA LYS A 50 21.08 6.41 20.01
C LYS A 50 20.84 7.92 20.15
N ASN A 51 19.83 8.45 19.47
CA ASN A 51 19.48 9.86 19.50
C ASN A 51 18.08 10.11 20.10
N THR A 52 17.86 11.35 20.51
CA THR A 52 16.53 11.92 20.70
C THR A 52 16.21 12.87 19.54
N PHE A 53 14.94 13.23 19.34
CA PHE A 53 14.60 14.27 18.36
C PHE A 53 15.20 15.64 18.68
N ASP A 54 15.48 15.92 19.96
CA ASP A 54 16.15 17.15 20.39
C ASP A 54 17.65 17.14 20.04
N ASN A 55 18.29 15.97 19.94
CA ASN A 55 19.70 15.84 19.56
C ASN A 55 19.94 16.05 18.05
N PHE A 56 18.92 15.88 17.20
CA PHE A 56 19.08 16.14 15.76
C PHE A 56 19.31 17.63 15.48
N LEU A 57 20.21 17.92 14.53
CA LEU A 57 20.54 19.26 14.07
C LEU A 57 19.47 19.78 13.08
N ILE A 58 18.25 19.91 13.59
CA ILE A 58 17.06 20.38 12.86
C ILE A 58 16.48 21.65 13.49
N ASN A 59 15.81 22.45 12.66
CA ASN A 59 15.17 23.71 13.04
C ASN A 59 14.17 23.53 14.20
N GLN A 60 14.12 24.53 15.09
CA GLN A 60 13.32 24.51 16.31
C GLN A 60 11.81 24.37 16.07
N THR A 61 11.27 24.95 14.99
CA THR A 61 9.85 24.80 14.61
C THR A 61 9.53 23.34 14.28
N ILE A 62 10.43 22.63 13.61
CA ILE A 62 10.25 21.20 13.33
C ILE A 62 10.28 20.40 14.65
N LYS A 63 11.19 20.70 15.59
CA LYS A 63 11.22 20.05 16.92
C LYS A 63 9.92 20.26 17.70
N GLN A 64 9.36 21.46 17.65
CA GLN A 64 8.06 21.78 18.26
C GLN A 64 6.91 21.01 17.60
N ASN A 65 6.90 20.87 16.28
CA ASN A 65 5.88 20.11 15.56
C ASN A 65 5.97 18.60 15.85
N ILE A 66 7.18 18.04 15.90
CA ILE A 66 7.46 16.66 16.33
C ILE A 66 6.87 16.41 17.73
N LYS A 67 7.14 17.30 18.69
CA LYS A 67 6.59 17.21 20.05
C LYS A 67 5.07 17.34 20.07
N THR A 68 4.49 18.24 19.27
CA THR A 68 3.04 18.41 19.11
C THR A 68 2.35 17.17 18.53
N LEU A 69 3.06 16.41 17.69
CA LEU A 69 2.60 15.12 17.14
C LEU A 69 2.74 13.94 18.12
N GLY A 70 3.27 14.17 19.32
CA GLY A 70 3.47 13.13 20.33
C GLY A 70 4.65 12.20 20.04
N TYR A 71 5.54 12.57 19.11
CA TYR A 71 6.72 11.76 18.78
C TYR A 71 7.77 11.89 19.90
N SER A 72 7.75 10.94 20.84
CA SER A 72 8.59 10.96 22.04
C SER A 72 10.01 10.46 21.83
N ARG A 73 10.20 9.45 20.97
CA ARG A 73 11.50 8.84 20.63
C ARG A 73 11.53 8.47 19.15
N PRO A 74 12.68 8.59 18.46
CA PRO A 74 12.78 8.17 17.07
C PRO A 74 12.67 6.65 16.95
N THR A 75 11.96 6.18 15.94
CA THR A 75 11.92 4.76 15.56
C THR A 75 13.28 4.32 15.01
N PRO A 76 13.59 3.01 14.89
CA PRO A 76 14.92 2.57 14.44
C PRO A 76 15.32 3.07 13.05
N ILE A 77 14.35 3.28 12.15
CA ILE A 77 14.60 3.83 10.81
C ILE A 77 14.82 5.35 10.86
N GLN A 78 14.15 6.05 11.78
CA GLN A 78 14.35 7.49 12.00
C GLN A 78 15.71 7.77 12.65
N ASP A 79 16.07 7.01 13.68
CA ASP A 79 17.33 7.17 14.42
C ASP A 79 18.57 6.99 13.54
N GLN A 80 18.50 6.03 12.60
CA GLN A 80 19.58 5.76 11.66
C GLN A 80 19.54 6.66 10.42
N ALA A 81 18.36 6.93 9.84
CA ALA A 81 18.28 7.66 8.57
C ALA A 81 18.39 9.18 8.73
N ILE A 82 17.78 9.78 9.75
CA ILE A 82 17.75 11.26 9.88
C ILE A 82 19.17 11.87 9.88
N PRO A 83 20.17 11.35 10.64
CA PRO A 83 21.53 11.89 10.62
C PRO A 83 22.19 11.85 9.24
N GLU A 84 22.01 10.77 8.47
CA GLU A 84 22.62 10.61 7.15
C GLU A 84 21.92 11.44 6.08
N LEU A 85 20.60 11.56 6.17
CA LEU A 85 19.81 12.40 5.29
C LEU A 85 20.12 13.89 5.48
N LEU A 86 20.40 14.33 6.72
CA LEU A 86 20.86 15.70 7.02
C LEU A 86 22.24 16.02 6.43
N LYS A 87 23.13 15.02 6.27
CA LYS A 87 24.43 15.17 5.59
C LYS A 87 24.31 15.25 4.06
N GLY A 88 23.12 15.01 3.51
CA GLY A 88 22.88 15.00 2.07
C GLY A 88 23.17 13.66 1.37
N HIS A 89 23.37 12.58 2.11
CA HIS A 89 23.60 11.25 1.52
C HIS A 89 22.34 10.70 0.82
N ASP A 90 22.54 9.96 -0.27
CA ASP A 90 21.53 9.07 -0.86
C ASP A 90 21.30 7.87 0.08
N VAL A 91 20.05 7.42 0.21
CA VAL A 91 19.68 6.37 1.19
C VAL A 91 18.75 5.33 0.57
N VAL A 92 19.05 4.05 0.81
CA VAL A 92 18.12 2.91 0.68
C VAL A 92 17.60 2.55 2.07
N GLY A 93 16.38 2.93 2.39
CA GLY A 93 15.71 2.60 3.66
C GLY A 93 14.81 1.37 3.52
N ILE A 94 15.22 0.25 4.12
CA ILE A 94 14.45 -0.99 4.14
C ILE A 94 13.72 -1.10 5.47
N ALA A 95 12.39 -0.94 5.45
CA ALA A 95 11.54 -1.14 6.62
C ALA A 95 10.05 -1.30 6.23
N ASN A 96 9.30 -2.06 7.04
CA ASN A 96 7.87 -2.31 6.84
C ASN A 96 7.02 -1.02 6.95
N THR A 97 5.79 -1.03 6.41
CA THR A 97 4.81 0.07 6.58
C THR A 97 4.52 0.26 8.09
N GLY A 98 4.37 1.51 8.54
CA GLY A 98 4.07 1.84 9.95
C GLY A 98 5.30 1.99 10.86
N THR A 99 6.51 1.78 10.35
CA THR A 99 7.78 1.95 11.09
C THR A 99 8.26 3.40 11.22
N GLY A 100 7.50 4.37 10.71
CA GLY A 100 7.85 5.79 10.75
C GLY A 100 8.72 6.30 9.59
N LYS A 101 8.84 5.55 8.48
CA LYS A 101 9.56 5.95 7.25
C LYS A 101 9.23 7.37 6.78
N THR A 102 7.94 7.74 6.77
CA THR A 102 7.46 9.05 6.31
C THR A 102 8.13 10.19 7.06
N ALA A 103 8.11 10.17 8.40
CA ALA A 103 8.80 11.17 9.20
C ALA A 103 10.34 11.07 9.08
N ALA A 104 10.90 9.87 8.87
CA ALA A 104 12.34 9.68 8.68
C ALA A 104 12.89 10.47 7.48
N PHE A 105 12.15 10.57 6.37
CA PHE A 105 12.53 11.43 5.23
C PHE A 105 11.97 12.85 5.30
N LEU A 106 10.75 13.07 5.81
CA LEU A 106 10.16 14.41 5.85
C LEU A 106 10.91 15.37 6.78
N ILE A 107 11.35 14.92 7.96
CA ILE A 107 12.07 15.75 8.94
C ILE A 107 13.34 16.39 8.34
N PRO A 108 14.30 15.62 7.77
CA PRO A 108 15.51 16.19 7.18
C PRO A 108 15.23 17.01 5.92
N LEU A 109 14.28 16.61 5.07
CA LEU A 109 13.91 17.37 3.86
C LEU A 109 13.26 18.72 4.19
N LEU A 110 12.37 18.77 5.19
CA LEU A 110 11.83 20.03 5.70
C LEU A 110 12.93 20.93 6.26
N ASN A 111 13.85 20.38 7.05
CA ASN A 111 14.98 21.14 7.57
C ASN A 111 15.84 21.75 6.44
N LYS A 112 16.11 20.95 5.40
CA LYS A 112 16.85 21.40 4.21
C LYS A 112 16.16 22.57 3.51
N ILE A 113 14.82 22.54 3.38
CA ILE A 113 14.04 23.64 2.80
C ILE A 113 14.02 24.89 3.71
N ILE A 114 14.00 24.74 5.03
CA ILE A 114 14.08 25.90 5.96
C ILE A 114 15.43 26.60 5.82
N LEU A 115 16.52 25.84 5.69
CA LEU A 115 17.87 26.38 5.52
C LEU A 115 18.09 26.97 4.12
N ASP A 116 17.46 26.40 3.09
CA ASP A 116 17.51 26.87 1.71
C ASP A 116 16.14 26.70 1.02
N ASN A 117 15.41 27.80 0.85
CA ASN A 117 14.08 27.80 0.24
C ASN A 117 14.10 27.50 -1.28
N SER A 118 15.27 27.46 -1.92
CA SER A 118 15.40 27.01 -3.32
C SER A 118 15.18 25.50 -3.46
N GLN A 119 15.37 24.73 -2.38
CA GLN A 119 15.19 23.27 -2.37
C GLN A 119 13.78 22.88 -2.79
N LYS A 120 13.71 21.94 -3.74
CA LYS A 120 12.46 21.33 -4.23
C LYS A 120 12.50 19.82 -4.05
N VAL A 121 11.41 19.27 -3.51
CA VAL A 121 11.26 17.85 -3.17
C VAL A 121 10.14 17.23 -3.98
N LEU A 122 10.43 16.16 -4.72
CA LEU A 122 9.43 15.32 -5.34
C LEU A 122 9.28 14.04 -4.50
N ILE A 123 8.05 13.65 -4.18
CA ILE A 123 7.74 12.42 -3.44
C ILE A 123 6.78 11.59 -4.28
N VAL A 124 7.22 10.39 -4.64
CA VAL A 124 6.47 9.44 -5.46
C VAL A 124 6.02 8.28 -4.59
N ALA A 125 4.70 8.06 -4.55
CA ALA A 125 4.07 6.97 -3.80
C ALA A 125 3.17 6.12 -4.72
N PRO A 126 3.10 4.78 -4.54
CA PRO A 126 2.33 3.87 -5.40
C PRO A 126 0.83 4.19 -5.45
N THR A 127 0.23 4.59 -4.32
CA THR A 127 -1.21 4.76 -4.22
C THR A 127 -1.61 6.17 -3.83
N ARG A 128 -2.84 6.53 -4.19
CA ARG A 128 -3.41 7.85 -3.92
C ARG A 128 -3.60 8.06 -2.42
N GLU A 129 -3.94 6.98 -1.72
CA GLU A 129 -4.16 6.98 -0.28
C GLU A 129 -2.86 7.20 0.50
N LEU A 130 -1.76 6.55 0.09
CA LEU A 130 -0.45 6.82 0.68
C LEU A 130 0.04 8.24 0.35
N ALA A 131 -0.17 8.73 -0.87
CA ALA A 131 0.17 10.10 -1.23
C ALA A 131 -0.61 11.15 -0.40
N VAL A 132 -1.90 10.91 -0.10
CA VAL A 132 -2.69 11.74 0.84
C VAL A 132 -2.08 11.69 2.23
N GLN A 133 -1.76 10.49 2.74
CA GLN A 133 -1.15 10.33 4.07
C GLN A 133 0.17 11.07 4.19
N ILE A 134 1.06 10.98 3.20
CA ILE A 134 2.33 11.71 3.21
C ILE A 134 2.08 13.23 3.14
N GLU A 135 1.03 13.70 2.46
CA GLU A 135 0.66 15.13 2.47
C GLU A 135 0.15 15.58 3.85
N ASP A 136 -0.62 14.75 4.56
CA ASP A 136 -1.13 15.08 5.89
C ASP A 136 -0.01 15.05 6.95
N ASP A 137 0.89 14.04 6.90
CA ASP A 137 2.11 13.98 7.72
C ASP A 137 3.02 15.19 7.43
N PHE A 138 3.17 15.58 6.15
CA PHE A 138 3.90 16.78 5.74
C PHE A 138 3.28 18.05 6.34
N LYS A 139 1.96 18.27 6.19
CA LYS A 139 1.29 19.47 6.73
C LYS A 139 1.44 19.57 8.25
N ALA A 140 1.42 18.43 8.94
CA ALA A 140 1.60 18.38 10.38
C ALA A 140 3.04 18.74 10.80
N LEU A 141 4.06 18.19 10.13
CA LEU A 141 5.47 18.48 10.40
C LEU A 141 5.91 19.88 9.91
N ALA A 142 5.28 20.42 8.87
CA ALA A 142 5.53 21.74 8.29
C ALA A 142 4.68 22.85 8.90
N ARG A 143 3.89 22.57 9.95
CA ARG A 143 3.03 23.56 10.61
C ARG A 143 3.85 24.76 11.09
N ASN A 144 3.30 25.97 10.98
CA ASN A 144 3.98 27.23 11.34
C ASN A 144 5.29 27.50 10.56
N THR A 145 5.53 26.81 9.44
CA THR A 145 6.56 27.16 8.46
C THR A 145 5.92 27.85 7.24
N GLN A 146 6.74 28.38 6.33
CA GLN A 146 6.30 28.91 5.02
C GLN A 146 6.53 27.90 3.88
N ILE A 147 6.52 26.60 4.19
CA ILE A 147 6.77 25.52 3.24
C ILE A 147 5.43 24.91 2.80
N PHE A 148 5.22 24.82 1.48
CA PHE A 148 3.96 24.33 0.90
C PHE A 148 4.14 23.10 0.01
N SER A 149 3.17 22.18 0.06
CA SER A 149 3.07 20.99 -0.78
C SER A 149 1.97 21.11 -1.83
N VAL A 150 2.09 20.33 -2.91
CA VAL A 150 1.00 20.07 -3.86
C VAL A 150 0.79 18.58 -4.07
N LEU A 151 -0.44 18.10 -3.86
CA LEU A 151 -0.83 16.70 -4.05
C LEU A 151 -1.33 16.40 -5.48
N CYS A 152 -0.55 15.63 -6.22
CA CYS A 152 -0.74 15.24 -7.61
C CYS A 152 -1.18 13.78 -7.75
N ILE A 153 -2.45 13.51 -7.45
CA ILE A 153 -3.06 12.15 -7.51
C ILE A 153 -4.16 12.03 -8.57
N GLY A 154 -4.30 10.83 -9.15
CA GLY A 154 -5.41 10.49 -10.04
C GLY A 154 -6.79 10.57 -9.35
N GLY A 155 -7.88 10.63 -10.11
CA GLY A 155 -9.25 10.65 -9.57
C GLY A 155 -9.67 11.95 -8.84
N ALA A 156 -8.74 12.89 -8.64
CA ALA A 156 -9.01 14.27 -8.26
C ALA A 156 -8.87 15.21 -9.48
N SER A 157 -9.49 16.39 -9.40
CA SER A 157 -9.50 17.39 -10.49
C SER A 157 -8.09 17.85 -10.85
N ILE A 158 -7.68 17.56 -12.09
CA ILE A 158 -6.37 17.97 -12.61
C ILE A 158 -6.23 19.49 -12.69
N HIS A 159 -7.32 20.22 -12.99
CA HIS A 159 -7.31 21.69 -13.03
C HIS A 159 -6.95 22.31 -11.66
N LYS A 160 -7.42 21.72 -10.55
CA LYS A 160 -7.04 22.17 -9.20
C LYS A 160 -5.55 21.92 -8.92
N GLN A 161 -5.02 20.80 -9.39
CA GLN A 161 -3.58 20.47 -9.26
C GLN A 161 -2.72 21.42 -10.09
N ILE A 162 -3.07 21.66 -11.36
CA ILE A 162 -2.38 22.63 -12.23
C ILE A 162 -2.41 24.04 -11.62
N TYR A 163 -3.53 24.47 -11.05
CA TYR A 163 -3.64 25.76 -10.38
C TYR A 163 -2.75 25.84 -9.13
N ALA A 164 -2.70 24.77 -8.32
CA ALA A 164 -1.81 24.70 -7.16
C ALA A 164 -0.32 24.70 -7.55
N LEU A 165 0.07 23.98 -8.62
CA LEU A 165 1.44 23.96 -9.15
C LEU A 165 1.92 25.33 -9.68
N ARG A 166 1.01 26.24 -10.02
CA ARG A 166 1.35 27.64 -10.40
C ARG A 166 1.64 28.55 -9.21
N ARG A 167 1.31 28.12 -7.99
CA ARG A 167 1.62 28.85 -6.75
C ARG A 167 3.00 28.43 -6.24
N ASN A 168 3.58 29.23 -5.34
CA ASN A 168 4.82 28.84 -4.68
C ASN A 168 4.61 27.54 -3.88
N HIS A 169 5.49 26.57 -4.12
CA HIS A 169 5.52 25.28 -3.46
C HIS A 169 6.97 24.78 -3.41
N ASN A 170 7.30 24.01 -2.38
CA ASN A 170 8.60 23.35 -2.26
C ASN A 170 8.49 21.85 -2.48
N VAL A 171 7.34 21.26 -2.17
CA VAL A 171 7.12 19.81 -2.24
C VAL A 171 6.02 19.47 -3.23
N VAL A 172 6.23 18.45 -4.07
CA VAL A 172 5.17 17.81 -4.85
C VAL A 172 5.09 16.35 -4.43
N ILE A 173 3.89 15.90 -4.08
CA ILE A 173 3.62 14.54 -3.62
C ILE A 173 2.64 13.92 -4.61
N GLY A 174 2.90 12.72 -5.15
CA GLY A 174 1.97 12.15 -6.12
C GLY A 174 2.20 10.71 -6.54
N THR A 175 1.25 10.21 -7.32
CA THR A 175 1.29 8.86 -7.92
C THR A 175 1.96 8.87 -9.29
N PRO A 176 2.81 7.88 -9.66
CA PRO A 176 3.60 7.88 -10.89
C PRO A 176 2.86 8.35 -12.14
N GLY A 177 1.73 7.72 -12.48
CA GLY A 177 0.96 8.05 -13.67
C GLY A 177 0.41 9.48 -13.71
N ARG A 178 0.05 10.10 -12.58
CA ARG A 178 -0.42 11.51 -12.55
C ARG A 178 0.75 12.50 -12.57
N LEU A 179 1.88 12.17 -11.96
CA LEU A 179 3.09 12.98 -12.07
C LEU A 179 3.60 13.01 -13.52
N LYS A 180 3.65 11.84 -14.17
CA LYS A 180 3.95 11.69 -15.60
C LYS A 180 3.00 12.49 -16.49
N ASP A 181 1.69 12.36 -16.31
CA ASP A 181 0.65 13.11 -17.04
C ASP A 181 0.87 14.63 -16.95
N LEU A 182 1.08 15.16 -15.73
CA LEU A 182 1.37 16.58 -15.52
C LEU A 182 2.69 17.05 -16.14
N ASN A 183 3.71 16.18 -16.17
CA ASN A 183 4.99 16.48 -16.83
C ASN A 183 4.87 16.48 -18.37
N MET A 184 4.18 15.48 -18.95
CA MET A 184 3.89 15.42 -20.39
C MET A 184 3.07 16.63 -20.88
N GLN A 185 2.11 17.10 -20.07
CA GLN A 185 1.34 18.33 -20.35
C GLN A 185 2.15 19.63 -20.11
N ARG A 186 3.45 19.54 -19.78
CA ARG A 186 4.34 20.65 -19.42
C ARG A 186 3.79 21.52 -18.28
N LYS A 187 3.11 20.91 -17.30
CA LYS A 187 2.57 21.57 -16.09
C LYS A 187 3.40 21.32 -14.83
N LEU A 188 4.30 20.34 -14.86
CA LEU A 188 5.25 20.01 -13.81
C LEU A 188 6.63 19.75 -14.44
N ASN A 189 7.66 20.49 -14.03
CA ASN A 189 9.02 20.32 -14.54
C ASN A 189 9.87 19.56 -13.54
N PHE A 190 10.22 18.30 -13.84
CA PHE A 190 11.04 17.46 -12.97
C PHE A 190 12.49 17.95 -12.81
N ALA A 191 13.03 18.72 -13.77
CA ALA A 191 14.38 19.27 -13.70
C ALA A 191 14.59 20.26 -12.52
N LEU A 192 13.50 20.77 -11.92
CA LEU A 192 13.56 21.67 -10.77
C LEU A 192 13.78 20.93 -9.44
N PHE A 193 13.63 19.61 -9.38
CA PHE A 193 13.61 18.84 -8.13
C PHE A 193 14.98 18.26 -7.80
N ASN A 194 15.70 18.96 -6.92
CA ASN A 194 17.02 18.55 -6.41
C ASN A 194 16.95 17.56 -5.23
N ASN A 195 15.75 17.17 -4.80
CA ASN A 195 15.51 16.09 -3.84
C ASN A 195 14.36 15.19 -4.35
N ILE A 196 14.53 13.88 -4.28
CA ILE A 196 13.54 12.90 -4.75
C ILE A 196 13.38 11.74 -3.76
N VAL A 197 12.14 11.38 -3.46
CA VAL A 197 11.79 10.21 -2.65
C VAL A 197 10.92 9.27 -3.47
N LEU A 198 11.30 7.99 -3.52
CA LEU A 198 10.45 6.88 -3.95
C LEU A 198 10.07 6.08 -2.71
N ASP A 199 8.80 6.10 -2.29
CA ASP A 199 8.32 5.33 -1.12
C ASP A 199 7.42 4.16 -1.55
N GLU A 200 7.53 3.05 -0.84
CA GLU A 200 6.96 1.73 -1.16
C GLU A 200 7.22 1.32 -2.62
N VAL A 201 8.51 1.28 -3.01
CA VAL A 201 8.93 0.97 -4.39
C VAL A 201 8.59 -0.45 -4.82
N ASP A 202 8.69 -1.43 -3.91
CA ASP A 202 8.13 -2.77 -4.09
C ASP A 202 6.69 -2.74 -4.63
N ARG A 203 5.80 -1.99 -3.99
CA ARG A 203 4.41 -1.84 -4.45
C ARG A 203 4.28 -1.07 -5.76
N MET A 204 5.21 -0.17 -6.09
CA MET A 204 5.24 0.45 -7.43
C MET A 204 5.57 -0.56 -8.54
N LEU A 205 6.44 -1.53 -8.25
CA LEU A 205 6.75 -2.64 -9.16
C LEU A 205 5.54 -3.58 -9.30
N ASP A 206 4.93 -4.00 -8.20
CA ASP A 206 3.73 -4.87 -8.19
C ASP A 206 2.54 -4.27 -8.94
N MET A 207 2.49 -2.94 -9.08
CA MET A 207 1.45 -2.21 -9.80
C MET A 207 1.83 -1.88 -11.25
N GLY A 208 3.00 -2.33 -11.72
CA GLY A 208 3.48 -2.12 -13.09
C GLY A 208 4.01 -0.71 -13.38
N PHE A 209 4.26 0.13 -12.36
CA PHE A 209 4.71 1.52 -12.55
C PHE A 209 6.21 1.65 -12.89
N ILE A 210 6.95 0.56 -13.06
CA ILE A 210 8.39 0.55 -13.41
C ILE A 210 8.75 1.53 -14.55
N ASN A 211 7.94 1.57 -15.61
CA ASN A 211 8.19 2.44 -16.77
C ASN A 211 7.86 3.91 -16.50
N ASP A 212 6.85 4.18 -15.66
CA ASP A 212 6.51 5.54 -15.25
C ASP A 212 7.56 6.10 -14.29
N VAL A 213 8.06 5.29 -13.35
CA VAL A 213 9.15 5.64 -12.43
C VAL A 213 10.44 5.90 -13.20
N LYS A 214 10.83 5.03 -14.15
CA LYS A 214 12.01 5.25 -15.00
C LYS A 214 11.93 6.56 -15.80
N LEU A 215 10.76 6.89 -16.35
CA LEU A 215 10.55 8.16 -17.07
C LEU A 215 10.67 9.38 -16.15
N ILE A 216 10.12 9.32 -14.94
CA ILE A 216 10.28 10.39 -13.94
C ILE A 216 11.76 10.59 -13.64
N ILE A 217 12.51 9.49 -13.39
CA ILE A 217 13.95 9.54 -13.09
C ILE A 217 14.75 10.16 -14.26
N SER A 218 14.45 9.80 -15.51
CA SER A 218 15.17 10.35 -16.68
C SER A 218 14.98 11.86 -16.90
N HIS A 219 14.01 12.48 -16.24
CA HIS A 219 13.74 13.92 -16.32
C HIS A 219 14.17 14.69 -15.04
N LEU A 220 14.76 14.01 -14.05
CA LEU A 220 15.35 14.64 -12.86
C LEU A 220 16.77 15.16 -13.14
N PRO A 221 17.25 16.19 -12.42
CA PRO A 221 18.62 16.67 -12.55
C PRO A 221 19.63 15.61 -12.05
N ASN A 222 20.84 15.61 -12.64
CA ASN A 222 21.93 14.71 -12.23
C ASN A 222 22.46 15.02 -10.82
N ALA A 223 22.52 16.31 -10.45
CA ALA A 223 22.86 16.75 -9.11
C ALA A 223 21.60 16.84 -8.25
N ARG A 224 21.37 15.81 -7.43
CA ARG A 224 20.21 15.69 -6.54
C ARG A 224 20.55 14.76 -5.37
N GLN A 225 19.76 14.83 -4.30
CA GLN A 225 19.71 13.80 -3.26
C GLN A 225 18.53 12.85 -3.55
N SER A 226 18.78 11.55 -3.54
CA SER A 226 17.83 10.52 -3.94
C SER A 226 17.60 9.51 -2.81
N LEU A 227 16.32 9.32 -2.44
CA LEU A 227 15.92 8.47 -1.31
C LEU A 227 14.99 7.36 -1.80
N PHE A 228 15.29 6.12 -1.44
CA PHE A 228 14.56 4.92 -1.86
C PHE A 228 14.06 4.19 -0.61
N PHE A 229 12.75 4.06 -0.46
CA PHE A 229 12.13 3.39 0.68
C PHE A 229 11.25 2.22 0.22
N SER A 230 11.49 1.04 0.79
CA SER A 230 10.81 -0.20 0.42
C SER A 230 10.67 -1.12 1.63
N ALA A 231 9.76 -2.08 1.62
CA ALA A 231 9.77 -3.18 2.60
C ALA A 231 10.71 -4.31 2.13
N THR A 232 10.78 -4.56 0.82
CA THR A 232 11.66 -5.58 0.21
C THR A 232 12.55 -5.02 -0.89
N ILE A 233 13.60 -5.78 -1.26
CA ILE A 233 14.44 -5.50 -2.43
C ILE A 233 14.39 -6.72 -3.36
N SER A 234 13.49 -6.66 -4.34
CA SER A 234 13.45 -7.61 -5.47
C SER A 234 14.55 -7.30 -6.49
N LYS A 235 14.76 -8.18 -7.47
CA LYS A 235 15.72 -7.94 -8.57
C LYS A 235 15.38 -6.68 -9.38
N ASP A 236 14.09 -6.44 -9.62
CA ASP A 236 13.63 -5.23 -10.31
C ASP A 236 13.85 -3.96 -9.47
N ALA A 237 13.71 -4.07 -8.14
CA ALA A 237 14.04 -2.98 -7.22
C ALA A 237 15.54 -2.64 -7.25
N GLN A 238 16.44 -3.64 -7.32
CA GLN A 238 17.87 -3.42 -7.52
C GLN A 238 18.16 -2.66 -8.83
N GLY A 239 17.47 -3.00 -9.92
CA GLY A 239 17.57 -2.28 -11.19
C GLY A 239 17.18 -0.81 -11.10
N ILE A 240 16.15 -0.46 -10.30
CA ILE A 240 15.83 0.94 -9.99
C ILE A 240 16.96 1.55 -9.15
N ILE A 241 17.37 0.92 -8.04
CA ILE A 241 18.41 1.41 -7.12
C ILE A 241 19.68 1.84 -7.87
N HIS A 242 20.21 0.98 -8.74
CA HIS A 242 21.43 1.26 -9.51
C HIS A 242 21.30 2.41 -10.52
N THR A 243 20.08 2.66 -11.02
CA THR A 243 19.81 3.77 -11.97
C THR A 243 19.48 5.08 -11.26
N PHE A 244 18.95 4.98 -10.04
CA PHE A 244 18.33 6.08 -9.32
C PHE A 244 19.26 6.77 -8.33
N LEU A 245 20.16 6.02 -7.68
CA LEU A 245 20.97 6.45 -6.54
C LEU A 245 22.45 6.51 -6.89
N LYS A 246 23.20 7.36 -6.20
CA LYS A 246 24.66 7.47 -6.31
C LYS A 246 25.32 7.20 -4.96
N ASN A 247 26.07 6.09 -4.87
CA ASN A 247 26.75 5.64 -3.65
C ASN A 247 25.85 5.64 -2.40
N PRO A 248 24.65 5.01 -2.43
CA PRO A 248 23.67 5.12 -1.35
C PRO A 248 24.10 4.36 -0.09
N LEU A 249 23.78 4.94 1.07
CA LEU A 249 23.83 4.23 2.34
C LEU A 249 22.60 3.33 2.48
N THR A 250 22.81 2.03 2.71
CA THR A 250 21.72 1.10 2.96
C THR A 250 21.44 0.99 4.46
N ILE A 251 20.24 1.40 4.86
CA ILE A 251 19.76 1.35 6.24
C ILE A 251 18.64 0.32 6.29
N SER A 252 18.96 -0.85 6.84
CA SER A 252 18.02 -1.97 6.96
C SER A 252 17.58 -2.14 8.40
N VAL A 253 16.31 -1.88 8.67
CA VAL A 253 15.70 -2.18 9.97
C VAL A 253 14.99 -3.51 9.84
N LYS A 254 15.54 -4.53 10.52
CA LYS A 254 14.87 -5.81 10.74
C LYS A 254 13.65 -5.61 11.64
N THR A 255 12.54 -5.18 11.07
CA THR A 255 11.23 -5.42 11.69
C THR A 255 10.85 -6.88 11.45
N GLN A 256 10.39 -7.56 12.50
CA GLN A 256 9.79 -8.88 12.35
C GLN A 256 8.65 -8.84 11.33
N ASP A 257 8.45 -9.96 10.64
CA ASP A 257 7.37 -10.06 9.67
C ASP A 257 6.03 -9.94 10.41
N THR A 258 5.16 -9.01 10.01
CA THR A 258 3.93 -8.72 10.75
C THR A 258 3.04 -9.94 10.90
N ALA A 259 3.17 -10.93 10.00
CA ALA A 259 2.50 -12.23 10.07
C ALA A 259 2.78 -13.01 11.37
N VAL A 260 3.92 -12.78 12.05
CA VAL A 260 4.28 -13.45 13.31
C VAL A 260 3.33 -13.05 14.46
N ASN A 261 2.82 -11.82 14.44
CA ASN A 261 1.86 -11.30 15.43
C ASN A 261 0.39 -11.60 15.07
N VAL A 262 0.13 -12.40 14.03
CA VAL A 262 -1.22 -12.69 13.53
C VAL A 262 -1.53 -14.17 13.67
N ASP A 263 -2.60 -14.47 14.40
CA ASP A 263 -3.17 -15.80 14.46
C ASP A 263 -3.95 -16.06 13.16
N GLN A 264 -3.44 -16.99 12.36
CA GLN A 264 -3.90 -17.31 11.02
C GLN A 264 -4.66 -18.64 11.07
N ASP A 265 -5.90 -18.64 10.57
CA ASP A 265 -6.74 -19.83 10.54
C ASP A 265 -7.67 -19.87 9.31
N VAL A 266 -8.25 -21.04 9.06
CA VAL A 266 -9.03 -21.37 7.88
C VAL A 266 -10.44 -21.79 8.27
N VAL A 267 -11.44 -21.04 7.80
CA VAL A 267 -12.86 -21.30 8.05
C VAL A 267 -13.46 -22.01 6.84
N LYS A 268 -13.76 -23.30 6.98
CA LYS A 268 -14.46 -24.10 5.97
C LYS A 268 -15.94 -23.75 5.94
N THR A 269 -16.51 -23.55 4.75
CA THR A 269 -17.96 -23.33 4.62
C THR A 269 -18.78 -24.59 4.78
N ASN A 270 -18.20 -25.77 4.49
CA ASN A 270 -18.86 -27.07 4.55
C ASN A 270 -20.17 -27.08 3.73
N GLY A 271 -20.17 -26.45 2.55
CA GLY A 271 -21.33 -26.34 1.66
C GLY A 271 -22.33 -25.23 2.01
N ARG A 272 -22.15 -24.50 3.13
CA ARG A 272 -22.93 -23.29 3.42
C ARG A 272 -22.52 -22.14 2.48
N LEU A 273 -23.41 -21.16 2.28
CA LEU A 273 -23.02 -19.94 1.59
C LEU A 273 -22.01 -19.15 2.42
N LYS A 274 -20.88 -18.73 1.81
CA LYS A 274 -19.83 -17.92 2.46
C LYS A 274 -20.36 -16.71 3.22
N ILE A 275 -21.43 -16.07 2.74
CA ILE A 275 -22.03 -14.89 3.38
C ILE A 275 -22.69 -15.21 4.74
N ASP A 276 -23.24 -16.41 4.91
CA ASP A 276 -23.88 -16.79 6.17
C ASP A 276 -22.84 -17.26 7.19
N VAL A 277 -21.79 -17.95 6.73
CA VAL A 277 -20.60 -18.23 7.55
C VAL A 277 -19.93 -16.93 8.00
N LEU A 278 -19.79 -15.95 7.09
CA LEU A 278 -19.28 -14.62 7.42
C LEU A 278 -20.17 -13.88 8.43
N HIS A 279 -21.50 -13.93 8.27
CA HIS A 279 -22.43 -13.34 9.24
C HIS A 279 -22.22 -13.95 10.64
N ASP A 280 -22.13 -15.27 10.73
CA ASP A 280 -21.96 -15.99 12.00
C ASP A 280 -20.62 -15.71 12.68
N LEU A 281 -19.57 -15.35 11.92
CA LEU A 281 -18.31 -14.81 12.45
C LEU A 281 -18.50 -13.38 12.98
N LEU A 282 -19.07 -12.49 12.16
CA LEU A 282 -19.17 -11.05 12.46
C LEU A 282 -20.06 -10.70 13.66
N ILE A 283 -20.94 -11.59 14.11
CA ILE A 283 -21.74 -11.42 15.34
C ILE A 283 -21.00 -11.86 16.61
N GLN A 284 -19.83 -12.50 16.50
CA GLN A 284 -19.06 -12.96 17.65
C GLN A 284 -18.30 -11.81 18.31
N LYS A 285 -18.01 -11.97 19.61
CA LYS A 285 -17.19 -11.00 20.37
C LYS A 285 -15.77 -10.92 19.78
N GLY A 286 -15.21 -9.71 19.70
CA GLY A 286 -13.86 -9.45 19.20
C GLY A 286 -13.78 -9.00 17.74
N PHE A 287 -14.86 -9.12 16.95
CA PHE A 287 -14.93 -8.60 15.58
C PHE A 287 -15.20 -7.08 15.53
N ASP A 288 -14.59 -6.32 16.45
CA ASP A 288 -14.90 -4.90 16.67
C ASP A 288 -14.48 -4.00 15.49
N LYS A 289 -13.43 -4.42 14.77
CA LYS A 289 -12.89 -3.70 13.61
C LYS A 289 -12.30 -4.68 12.59
N VAL A 290 -13.00 -4.87 11.47
CA VAL A 290 -12.76 -5.94 10.50
C VAL A 290 -12.38 -5.37 9.14
N LEU A 291 -11.34 -5.93 8.54
CA LEU A 291 -10.96 -5.68 7.15
C LEU A 291 -11.23 -6.94 6.31
N LEU A 292 -12.16 -6.86 5.37
CA LEU A 292 -12.58 -7.99 4.55
C LEU A 292 -12.06 -7.85 3.11
N PHE A 293 -11.44 -8.92 2.63
CA PHE A 293 -10.88 -9.03 1.29
C PHE A 293 -11.72 -9.88 0.35
N GLY A 294 -12.07 -9.30 -0.80
CA GLY A 294 -12.76 -9.96 -1.90
C GLY A 294 -12.08 -9.69 -3.23
N ARG A 295 -12.18 -10.63 -4.18
CA ARG A 295 -11.44 -10.59 -5.45
C ARG A 295 -11.94 -9.50 -6.40
N THR A 296 -13.26 -9.25 -6.44
CA THR A 296 -13.85 -8.37 -7.45
C THR A 296 -14.56 -7.15 -6.85
N LYS A 297 -14.40 -6.00 -7.52
CA LYS A 297 -15.07 -4.74 -7.17
C LYS A 297 -16.60 -4.87 -7.08
N TRP A 298 -17.20 -5.64 -7.99
CA TRP A 298 -18.64 -5.89 -8.03
C TRP A 298 -19.10 -6.85 -6.93
N GLY A 299 -18.33 -7.91 -6.65
CA GLY A 299 -18.60 -8.84 -5.55
C GLY A 299 -18.57 -8.14 -4.19
N ILE A 300 -17.57 -7.29 -3.96
CA ILE A 300 -17.47 -6.47 -2.74
C ILE A 300 -18.64 -5.49 -2.61
N GLU A 301 -19.01 -4.77 -3.67
CA GLU A 301 -20.14 -3.83 -3.61
C GLU A 301 -21.47 -4.56 -3.34
N LYS A 302 -21.65 -5.76 -3.89
CA LYS A 302 -22.81 -6.63 -3.58
C LYS A 302 -22.79 -7.11 -2.13
N LEU A 303 -21.66 -7.63 -1.67
CA LEU A 303 -21.50 -8.12 -0.29
C LEU A 303 -21.71 -7.01 0.74
N ALA A 304 -21.19 -5.80 0.49
CA ALA A 304 -21.41 -4.64 1.34
C ALA A 304 -22.91 -4.29 1.46
N LYS A 305 -23.67 -4.33 0.36
CA LYS A 305 -25.13 -4.12 0.40
C LYS A 305 -25.84 -5.20 1.21
N GLN A 306 -25.45 -6.47 1.05
CA GLN A 306 -26.06 -7.59 1.79
C GLN A 306 -25.74 -7.55 3.30
N LEU A 307 -24.51 -7.19 3.68
CA LEU A 307 -24.13 -7.00 5.09
C LEU A 307 -24.83 -5.79 5.71
N SER A 308 -24.95 -4.68 4.97
CA SER A 308 -25.70 -3.50 5.41
C SER A 308 -27.18 -3.81 5.64
N PHE A 309 -27.81 -4.61 4.75
CA PHE A 309 -29.18 -5.09 4.93
C PHE A 309 -29.33 -6.03 6.15
N LYS A 310 -28.32 -6.83 6.46
CA LYS A 310 -28.23 -7.63 7.71
C LYS A 310 -27.85 -6.78 8.95
N GLY A 311 -27.82 -5.45 8.85
CA GLY A 311 -27.63 -4.51 9.98
C GLY A 311 -26.17 -4.12 10.29
N PHE A 312 -25.18 -4.63 9.55
CA PHE A 312 -23.77 -4.29 9.82
C PHE A 312 -23.40 -2.89 9.29
N LYS A 313 -22.65 -2.13 10.11
CA LYS A 313 -22.06 -0.85 9.71
C LYS A 313 -20.83 -1.09 8.83
N VAL A 314 -21.03 -1.07 7.51
CA VAL A 314 -19.98 -1.42 6.52
C VAL A 314 -19.67 -0.29 5.53
N ALA A 315 -18.44 -0.29 5.00
CA ALA A 315 -18.07 0.50 3.83
C ALA A 315 -17.25 -0.32 2.82
N ALA A 316 -17.20 0.10 1.56
CA ALA A 316 -16.51 -0.60 0.48
C ALA A 316 -15.53 0.30 -0.28
N ILE A 317 -14.31 -0.20 -0.54
CA ILE A 317 -13.25 0.51 -1.26
C ILE A 317 -12.72 -0.37 -2.40
N HIS A 318 -12.86 0.13 -3.62
CA HIS A 318 -12.42 -0.54 -4.85
C HIS A 318 -12.04 0.48 -5.93
N GLY A 319 -11.40 0.04 -7.02
CA GLY A 319 -10.93 0.94 -8.09
C GLY A 319 -12.01 1.83 -8.74
N ASN A 320 -13.27 1.36 -8.82
CA ASN A 320 -14.38 2.15 -9.37
C ASN A 320 -14.94 3.26 -8.43
N LYS A 321 -14.52 3.37 -7.16
CA LYS A 321 -14.98 4.47 -6.28
C LYS A 321 -14.23 5.76 -6.64
N ARG A 322 -14.93 6.90 -6.65
CA ARG A 322 -14.29 8.23 -6.77
C ARG A 322 -13.39 8.51 -5.56
N GLN A 323 -12.37 9.36 -5.69
CA GLN A 323 -11.39 9.57 -4.62
C GLN A 323 -12.02 10.06 -3.31
N ASN A 324 -13.00 10.97 -3.41
CA ASN A 324 -13.77 11.45 -2.26
C ASN A 324 -14.62 10.36 -1.59
N GLN A 325 -15.09 9.35 -2.34
CA GLN A 325 -15.81 8.21 -1.78
C GLN A 325 -14.85 7.25 -1.06
N ARG A 326 -13.65 7.01 -1.64
CA ARG A 326 -12.58 6.23 -1.01
C ARG A 326 -12.17 6.86 0.32
N GLN A 327 -11.89 8.16 0.32
CA GLN A 327 -11.52 8.91 1.52
C GLN A 327 -12.61 8.83 2.60
N ARG A 328 -13.88 9.13 2.27
CA ARG A 328 -15.00 9.02 3.23
C ARG A 328 -15.15 7.64 3.84
N ALA A 329 -14.92 6.57 3.06
CA ALA A 329 -14.96 5.19 3.57
C ALA A 329 -13.80 4.90 4.53
N LEU A 330 -12.59 5.40 4.23
CA LEU A 330 -11.43 5.30 5.12
C LEU A 330 -11.64 6.10 6.41
N ASP A 331 -12.11 7.34 6.32
CA ASP A 331 -12.33 8.21 7.47
C ASP A 331 -13.41 7.61 8.39
N ALA A 332 -14.50 7.09 7.81
CA ALA A 332 -15.55 6.41 8.56
C ALA A 332 -15.02 5.16 9.29
N PHE A 333 -14.14 4.37 8.66
CA PHE A 333 -13.53 3.20 9.28
C PHE A 333 -12.48 3.59 10.33
N LYS A 334 -11.63 4.58 10.06
CA LYS A 334 -10.65 5.13 11.02
C LYS A 334 -11.36 5.63 12.29
N GLN A 335 -12.47 6.37 12.12
CA GLN A 335 -13.29 6.94 13.20
C GLN A 335 -14.30 5.96 13.83
N ASN A 336 -14.25 4.66 13.50
CA ASN A 336 -15.19 3.62 14.00
C ASN A 336 -16.68 3.92 13.73
N LYS A 337 -17.00 4.76 12.73
CA LYS A 337 -18.37 4.99 12.24
C LYS A 337 -18.88 3.79 11.45
N VAL A 338 -17.97 3.05 10.83
CA VAL A 338 -18.19 1.71 10.29
C VAL A 338 -17.16 0.76 10.91
N ASN A 339 -17.60 -0.46 11.20
CA ASN A 339 -16.79 -1.49 11.86
C ASN A 339 -16.20 -2.49 10.85
N ILE A 340 -16.74 -2.55 9.63
CA ILE A 340 -16.28 -3.46 8.57
C ILE A 340 -15.92 -2.66 7.33
N LEU A 341 -14.68 -2.84 6.86
CA LEU A 341 -14.21 -2.29 5.59
C LEU A 341 -13.98 -3.41 4.58
N LEU A 342 -14.69 -3.38 3.46
CA LEU A 342 -14.52 -4.35 2.38
C LEU A 342 -13.60 -3.76 1.29
N ALA A 343 -12.53 -4.47 0.91
CA ALA A 343 -11.54 -3.98 -0.04
C ALA A 343 -11.04 -5.06 -1.02
N THR A 344 -10.81 -4.66 -2.27
CA THR A 344 -9.99 -5.43 -3.23
C THR A 344 -8.51 -5.16 -2.97
N ASP A 345 -7.61 -6.11 -3.23
CA ASP A 345 -6.15 -5.99 -3.04
C ASP A 345 -5.55 -4.65 -3.52
N ILE A 346 -5.73 -4.34 -4.81
CA ILE A 346 -5.26 -3.10 -5.44
C ILE A 346 -5.74 -1.84 -4.68
N ALA A 347 -6.91 -1.92 -4.04
CA ALA A 347 -7.52 -0.80 -3.35
C ALA A 347 -7.18 -0.74 -1.85
N SER A 348 -6.59 -1.79 -1.27
CA SER A 348 -6.12 -1.88 0.11
C SER A 348 -4.62 -1.58 0.27
N ARG A 349 -3.82 -1.77 -0.79
CA ARG A 349 -2.39 -1.47 -0.80
C ARG A 349 -2.19 0.03 -0.47
N GLY A 350 -1.23 0.31 0.42
CA GLY A 350 -1.00 1.66 0.94
C GLY A 350 -2.08 2.20 1.91
N LEU A 351 -3.09 1.40 2.32
CA LEU A 351 -3.96 1.80 3.42
C LEU A 351 -3.23 1.66 4.75
N ASP A 352 -3.00 2.78 5.42
CA ASP A 352 -2.69 2.82 6.85
C ASP A 352 -3.98 2.87 7.66
N ILE A 353 -4.32 1.72 8.24
CA ILE A 353 -5.53 1.47 9.02
C ILE A 353 -5.11 0.75 10.30
N ASN A 354 -4.96 1.53 11.36
CA ASN A 354 -4.50 1.03 12.65
C ASN A 354 -5.66 0.40 13.46
N ASN A 355 -5.29 -0.52 14.36
CA ASN A 355 -6.21 -1.25 15.25
C ASN A 355 -7.27 -2.12 14.54
N VAL A 356 -6.97 -2.67 13.36
CA VAL A 356 -7.78 -3.76 12.79
C VAL A 356 -7.64 -4.99 13.70
N THR A 357 -8.75 -5.52 14.19
CA THR A 357 -8.79 -6.75 15.01
C THR A 357 -8.67 -8.00 14.14
N HIS A 358 -9.48 -8.05 13.07
CA HIS A 358 -9.64 -9.21 12.22
C HIS A 358 -9.44 -8.83 10.74
N VAL A 359 -8.62 -9.61 10.04
CA VAL A 359 -8.55 -9.64 8.58
C VAL A 359 -9.31 -10.87 8.10
N ILE A 360 -10.24 -10.72 7.16
CA ILE A 360 -11.03 -11.83 6.61
C ILE A 360 -10.78 -11.95 5.11
N ASN A 361 -10.17 -13.05 4.67
CA ASN A 361 -10.09 -13.42 3.25
C ASN A 361 -11.39 -14.13 2.85
N TYR A 362 -12.39 -13.36 2.38
CA TYR A 362 -13.64 -13.92 1.85
C TYR A 362 -13.38 -14.65 0.52
N ASP A 363 -12.55 -14.05 -0.34
CA ASP A 363 -11.88 -14.72 -1.45
C ASP A 363 -10.39 -14.85 -1.13
N LEU A 364 -9.80 -16.03 -1.31
CA LEU A 364 -8.35 -16.20 -1.21
C LEU A 364 -7.61 -15.35 -2.27
N PRO A 365 -6.42 -14.81 -1.93
CA PRO A 365 -5.56 -14.08 -2.85
C PRO A 365 -5.00 -15.00 -3.95
N GLU A 366 -4.34 -14.41 -4.94
CA GLU A 366 -3.76 -15.16 -6.06
C GLU A 366 -2.35 -15.69 -5.74
N SER A 367 -1.57 -14.96 -4.93
CA SER A 367 -0.25 -15.36 -4.43
C SER A 367 -0.19 -15.35 -2.89
N TYR A 368 0.85 -16.00 -2.33
CA TYR A 368 1.15 -15.96 -0.89
C TYR A 368 1.67 -14.58 -0.44
N GLU A 369 2.37 -13.84 -1.30
CA GLU A 369 2.83 -12.48 -1.00
C GLU A 369 1.64 -11.53 -0.79
N ASP A 370 0.60 -11.64 -1.62
CA ASP A 370 -0.67 -10.92 -1.39
C ASP A 370 -1.34 -11.34 -0.08
N TYR A 371 -1.30 -12.63 0.29
CA TYR A 371 -1.78 -13.08 1.59
C TYR A 371 -1.06 -12.39 2.75
N ILE A 372 0.28 -12.37 2.76
CA ILE A 372 1.09 -11.67 3.77
C ILE A 372 0.73 -10.17 3.82
N HIS A 373 0.61 -9.51 2.65
CA HIS A 373 0.24 -8.10 2.56
C HIS A 373 -1.17 -7.77 3.11
N ARG A 374 -2.11 -8.71 3.01
CA ARG A 374 -3.46 -8.60 3.59
C ARG A 374 -3.43 -8.79 5.11
N ILE A 375 -2.76 -9.83 5.62
CA ILE A 375 -2.77 -10.12 7.07
C ILE A 375 -1.96 -9.10 7.86
N GLY A 376 -0.90 -8.51 7.30
CA GLY A 376 -0.14 -7.37 7.87
C GLY A 376 -0.92 -6.04 8.00
N ARG A 377 -2.25 -6.06 7.80
CA ARG A 377 -3.18 -4.99 8.19
C ARG A 377 -3.67 -5.13 9.62
N THR A 378 -3.54 -6.32 10.23
CA THR A 378 -3.67 -6.54 11.68
C THR A 378 -2.30 -6.89 12.28
N GLY A 379 -2.21 -7.21 13.58
CA GLY A 379 -0.94 -7.62 14.23
C GLY A 379 0.09 -6.50 14.45
N ARG A 380 -0.31 -5.22 14.39
CA ARG A 380 0.60 -4.06 14.44
C ARG A 380 0.80 -3.54 15.87
N ALA A 381 1.97 -2.94 16.12
CA ALA A 381 2.32 -2.25 17.36
C ALA A 381 2.04 -3.07 18.63
N ASN A 382 2.62 -4.27 18.69
CA ASN A 382 2.56 -5.24 19.79
C ASN A 382 1.15 -5.70 20.20
N LYS A 383 0.17 -5.53 19.30
CA LYS A 383 -1.15 -6.15 19.43
C LYS A 383 -1.20 -7.44 18.60
N LYS A 384 -1.81 -8.48 19.16
CA LYS A 384 -2.16 -9.67 18.38
C LYS A 384 -3.29 -9.35 17.40
N GLY A 385 -3.17 -9.89 16.20
CA GLY A 385 -4.21 -9.86 15.17
C GLY A 385 -4.78 -11.25 14.91
N VAL A 386 -5.93 -11.31 14.24
CA VAL A 386 -6.49 -12.56 13.71
C VAL A 386 -6.71 -12.44 12.21
N ALA A 387 -6.33 -13.46 11.44
CA ALA A 387 -6.57 -13.57 10.01
C ALA A 387 -7.33 -14.86 9.68
N LEU A 388 -8.57 -14.72 9.22
CA LEU A 388 -9.44 -15.85 8.87
C LEU A 388 -9.59 -15.97 7.35
N SER A 389 -9.44 -17.18 6.81
CA SER A 389 -9.57 -17.42 5.38
C SER A 389 -10.73 -18.36 5.07
N LEU A 390 -11.73 -17.89 4.32
CA LEU A 390 -12.91 -18.68 3.97
C LEU A 390 -12.62 -19.58 2.77
N ILE A 391 -12.63 -20.90 3.00
CA ILE A 391 -12.50 -21.92 1.96
C ILE A 391 -13.79 -22.72 1.82
N ASP A 392 -14.03 -23.24 0.61
CA ASP A 392 -15.21 -24.04 0.27
C ASP A 392 -14.97 -25.54 0.47
#